data_AF-X1NWN5-F1
#
_entry.id   AF-X1NWN5-F1
#
_cell.length_a   1.000
_cell.length_b   1.000
_cell.length_c   1.000
_cell.angle_alpha   90.00
_cell.angle_beta   90.00
_cell.angle_gamma   90.00
#
_symmetry.space_group_name_H-M   'P 1'
#
loop_
_entity.id
_entity.type
_entity.pdbx_description
1 polymer ?
#
loop_
_entity_poly.entity_id
_entity_poly.type
_entity_poly.pdbx_seq_one_letter_code
_entity_poly.pdbx_strand_id
1 'polypeptide(L)' 'MKLNQAGEIVVDCGNHTSIPGLFAAGDVSSVPEKQIIIAAGEGAKATLTAY' A
#
# COMPACT_ATOMS: atom_id res chain seq x y z
N MET A 1 0.15 5.52 -12.15
CA MET A 1 -0.45 4.72 -11.06
C MET A 1 -0.85 3.38 -11.64
N LYS A 2 -0.37 2.28 -11.07
CA LYS A 2 -0.65 0.92 -11.55
C LYS A 2 -1.70 0.27 -10.67
N LEU A 3 -2.79 -0.21 -11.27
CA LEU A 3 -3.86 -0.94 -10.59
C LEU A 3 -3.86 -2.41 -11.04
N ASN A 4 -4.31 -3.31 -10.17
CA ASN A 4 -4.62 -4.69 -10.57
C ASN A 4 -6.03 -4.78 -11.18
N GLN A 5 -6.47 -5.99 -11.55
CA GLN A 5 -7.79 -6.21 -12.16
C GLN A 5 -8.96 -5.84 -11.23
N ALA A 6 -8.75 -5.89 -9.92
CA ALA A 6 -9.75 -5.52 -8.91
C ALA A 6 -9.77 -4.00 -8.62
N GLY A 7 -8.90 -3.20 -9.26
CA GLY A 7 -8.82 -1.76 -9.05
C GLY A 7 -7.98 -1.36 -7.83
N GLU A 8 -7.24 -2.28 -7.21
CA GLU A 8 -6.38 -2.00 -6.06
C GLU A 8 -5.03 -1.43 -6.51
N ILE A 9 -4.44 -0.57 -5.69
CA ILE A 9 -3.13 0.04 -5.96
C ILE A 9 -2.04 -1.00 -5.78
N VAL A 10 -1.33 -1.32 -6.87
CA VAL A 10 -0.19 -2.24 -6.78
C VAL A 10 0.94 -1.58 -6.01
N VAL A 11 1.37 -2.22 -4.93
CA VAL A 11 2.46 -1.77 -4.07
C VAL A 11 3.56 -2.83 -3.93
N ASP A 12 4.78 -2.38 -3.65
CA ASP A 12 5.89 -3.26 -3.25
C ASP A 12 5.90 -3.55 -1.75
N CYS A 13 6.93 -4.26 -1.26
CA CYS A 13 7.06 -4.57 0.17
C CYS A 13 7.17 -3.33 1.06
N GLY A 14 7.61 -2.18 0.54
CA GLY A 14 7.75 -0.90 1.25
C GLY A 14 6.56 0.05 1.07
N ASN A 15 5.47 -0.41 0.46
CA ASN A 15 4.29 0.40 0.13
C ASN A 15 4.50 1.48 -0.93
N HIS A 16 5.54 1.37 -1.75
CA HIS A 16 5.73 2.25 -2.90
C HIS A 16 4.71 1.93 -3.98
N THR A 17 4.13 2.97 -4.56
CA THR A 17 3.37 2.84 -5.80
C THR A 17 4.28 2.96 -7.01
N SER A 18 3.71 2.87 -8.22
CA SER A 18 4.44 3.17 -9.46
C SER A 18 4.84 4.64 -9.63
N ILE A 19 4.47 5.53 -8.70
CA ILE A 19 4.76 6.97 -8.75
C ILE A 19 5.73 7.29 -7.61
N PRO A 20 6.94 7.80 -7.89
CA PRO A 20 7.90 8.17 -6.86
C PRO A 20 7.31 9.18 -5.86
N GLY A 21 7.50 8.92 -4.57
CA GLY A 21 6.97 9.76 -3.48
C GLY A 21 5.48 9.57 -3.17
N LEU A 22 4.78 8.68 -3.88
CA LEU A 22 3.40 8.30 -3.57
C LEU A 22 3.35 6.87 -3.04
N PHE A 23 2.71 6.72 -1.87
CA PHE A 23 2.56 5.46 -1.14
C PHE A 23 1.08 5.11 -0.99
N ALA A 24 0.80 3.81 -0.82
CA ALA A 24 -0.55 3.31 -0.54
C ALA A 24 -0.51 2.20 0.52
N ALA A 25 -1.49 2.18 1.42
CA ALA A 25 -1.53 1.25 2.54
C ALA A 25 -2.96 0.82 2.87
N GLY A 26 -3.11 -0.39 3.41
CA GLY A 26 -4.40 -0.96 3.79
C GLY A 26 -5.26 -1.34 2.59
N ASP A 27 -6.58 -1.34 2.77
CA ASP A 27 -7.51 -2.02 1.87
C ASP A 27 -7.49 -1.53 0.41
N VAL A 28 -7.06 -0.28 0.20
CA VAL A 28 -6.93 0.33 -1.12
C VAL A 28 -5.77 -0.25 -1.95
N SER A 29 -4.81 -0.92 -1.31
CA SER A 29 -3.63 -1.49 -1.97
C SER A 29 -3.81 -2.97 -2.30
N SER A 30 -2.86 -3.52 -3.07
CA SER A 30 -2.80 -4.94 -3.44
C SER A 30 -2.39 -5.86 -2.29
N VAL A 31 -2.40 -5.39 -1.03
CA VAL A 31 -2.22 -6.24 0.15
C VAL A 31 -3.41 -7.22 0.20
N PRO A 32 -3.17 -8.54 0.29
CA PRO A 32 -4.25 -9.53 0.17
C PRO A 32 -5.32 -9.42 1.26
N GLU A 33 -4.90 -9.13 2.48
CA GLU A 33 -5.77 -9.20 3.65
C GLU A 33 -6.35 -7.83 4.02
N LYS A 34 -7.66 -7.78 4.22
CA LYS A 34 -8.45 -6.55 4.46
C LYS A 34 -8.91 -6.47 5.91
N GLN A 35 -7.97 -6.29 6.83
CA GLN A 35 -8.21 -6.31 8.27
C GLN A 35 -7.61 -5.08 8.96
N ILE A 36 -8.24 -4.64 10.05
CA ILE A 36 -7.88 -3.41 10.78
C ILE A 36 -6.39 -3.41 11.16
N ILE A 37 -5.90 -4.48 11.79
CA ILE A 37 -4.52 -4.54 12.27
C ILE A 37 -3.50 -4.59 11.14
N ILE A 38 -3.90 -5.15 9.99
CA ILE A 38 -3.05 -5.25 8.80
C ILE A 38 -2.94 -3.86 8.16
N ALA A 39 -4.06 -3.18 7.94
CA ALA A 39 -4.07 -1.82 7.43
C ALA A 39 -3.26 -0.85 8.31
N ALA A 40 -3.35 -0.99 9.64
CA ALA A 40 -2.54 -0.20 10.57
C ALA A 40 -1.03 -0.45 10.40
N GLY A 41 -0.61 -1.72 10.31
CA GLY A 41 0.79 -2.08 10.08
C GLY A 41 1.32 -1.59 8.74
N GLU A 42 0.51 -1.71 7.69
CA GLU A 42 0.82 -1.18 6.35
C GLU A 42 0.99 0.35 6.38
N GLY A 43 0.13 1.07 7.11
CA GLY A 43 0.24 2.52 7.28
C GLY A 43 1.53 2.93 7.99
N ALA A 44 1.92 2.21 9.04
CA ALA A 44 3.18 2.43 9.75
C ALA A 44 4.40 2.21 8.83
N LYS A 45 4.40 1.11 8.07
CA LYS A 45 5.45 0.76 7.11
C LYS A 45 5.58 1.81 5.99
N ALA A 46 4.45 2.25 5.42
CA ALA A 46 4.45 3.31 4.40
C ALA A 46 5.03 4.61 4.94
N THR A 47 4.66 4.99 6.18
CA THR A 47 5.17 6.20 6.82
C THR A 47 6.69 6.14 7.08
N LEU A 48 7.19 5.01 7.59
CA LEU A 48 8.61 4.80 7.84
C LEU A 48 9.44 4.78 6.55
N THR A 49 8.84 4.36 5.44
CA THR A 49 9.51 4.33 4.13
C THR A 49 9.47 5.69 3.43
N ALA A 50 8.48 6.53 3.75
CA ALA A 50 8.34 7.87 3.21
C ALA A 50 9.26 8.91 3.87
N TYR A 51 9.81 8.62 5.05
CA TYR A 51 10.79 9.45 5.77
C TYR A 51 12.22 9.12 5.35
#